data_AF-A0AAE0SIL7-F1
#
_entry.id   AF-A0AAE0SIL7-F1
#
_cell.length_a   1.000
_cell.length_b   1.000
_cell.length_c   1.000
_cell.angle_alpha   90.00
_cell.angle_beta   90.00
_cell.angle_gamma   90.00
#
_symmetry.space_group_name_H-M   'P 1'
#
loop_
_entity.id
_entity.type
_entity.pdbx_description
1 polymer ?
#
loop_
_entity_poly.entity_id
_entity_poly.type
_entity_poly.pdbx_seq_one_letter_code
_entity_poly.pdbx_strand_id
1 'polypeptide(L)'
;MASVNEDYLASDEVLPSLDVRTNEGLSCPLCLNLFRSPRQLPCMHSFCEACLQSHISKTVPERLLCGELHCPVCESKVSLPAEYSVEKSKVDGEIKCDTCKSENIVIQAEGYCFDCNEARCTDCLQSHRKEKILKVHNVIRIDAFNTKPEFLNTFGSDFRCDVHANESLTHKCKNYKVLLCSTCREIDHKVCATVTKLDKETPISLTYQQLHQIQQEIKKCDDEVTNLLAIIQTNLNSLKTQAREIIDQIKDFRKRINDVFDDLEKTLQQHAERIYKEELLKMKEKKRNCQSLKVAMKNTNLLYKFLNRHGTDVQKHILAEKVKHHTCLLQKKIDSTRAQNKAPTFHLEINP
;
A
#
# COMPACT_ATOMS: atom_id res chain seq x y z
N MET A 1 -22.20 8.23 -14.11
CA MET A 1 -21.90 6.78 -14.23
C MET A 1 -20.50 6.67 -14.80
N ALA A 2 -19.45 6.24 -14.12
CA ALA A 2 -19.29 5.60 -12.82
C ALA A 2 -18.25 6.38 -11.99
N SER A 3 -18.54 6.57 -10.71
CA SER A 3 -17.61 7.05 -9.69
C SER A 3 -16.56 5.97 -9.45
N VAL A 4 -15.31 6.23 -9.85
CA VAL A 4 -14.20 5.35 -9.49
C VAL A 4 -13.86 5.67 -8.03
N ASN A 5 -14.13 4.69 -7.16
CA ASN A 5 -13.95 4.76 -5.71
C ASN A 5 -12.53 5.22 -5.33
N GLU A 6 -12.43 6.31 -4.58
CA GLU A 6 -11.19 6.84 -4.00
C GLU A 6 -10.75 6.08 -2.73
N ASP A 7 -11.44 5.00 -2.34
CA ASP A 7 -11.28 4.35 -1.03
C ASP A 7 -10.27 3.18 -0.99
N TYR A 8 -9.47 2.94 -2.04
CA TYR A 8 -8.62 1.73 -2.11
C TYR A 8 -7.19 1.87 -1.55
N LEU A 9 -6.88 2.93 -0.79
CA LEU A 9 -5.53 3.19 -0.26
C LEU A 9 -5.44 3.41 1.26
N ALA A 10 -6.46 3.01 2.02
CA ALA A 10 -6.50 3.19 3.46
C ALA A 10 -6.85 1.89 4.19
N SER A 11 -5.95 0.91 4.17
CA SER A 11 -5.99 -0.20 5.13
C SER A 11 -4.62 -0.85 5.29
N ASP A 12 -3.64 -0.07 5.75
CA ASP A 12 -2.51 -0.64 6.48
C ASP A 12 -2.55 -0.04 7.88
N GLU A 13 -3.12 -0.81 8.81
CA GLU A 13 -3.06 -0.52 10.23
C GLU A 13 -1.59 -0.43 10.63
N VAL A 14 -1.15 0.81 10.89
CA VAL A 14 0.11 1.08 11.58
C VAL A 14 -0.01 0.47 12.98
N LEU A 15 0.64 -0.68 13.18
CA LEU A 15 0.80 -1.25 14.52
C LEU A 15 1.46 -0.20 15.43
N PRO A 16 0.94 0.03 16.65
CA PRO A 16 1.48 1.05 17.53
C PRO A 16 2.92 0.72 17.90
N SER A 17 3.79 1.71 17.76
CA SER A 17 5.11 1.74 18.36
C SER A 17 5.00 1.55 19.87
N LEU A 18 5.21 0.33 20.35
CA LEU A 18 5.41 0.04 21.76
C LEU A 18 6.92 0.05 22.03
N ASP A 19 7.35 1.13 22.66
CA ASP A 19 8.68 1.32 23.22
C ASP A 19 8.89 0.30 24.36
N VAL A 20 9.45 -0.87 24.04
CA VAL A 20 9.95 -1.85 25.03
C VAL A 20 11.28 -2.41 24.53
N ARG A 21 12.36 -1.69 24.79
CA ARG A 21 13.70 -2.29 24.74
C ARG A 21 13.75 -3.46 25.75
N THR A 22 14.31 -4.60 25.32
CA THR A 22 14.71 -5.82 26.08
C THR A 22 13.88 -7.13 25.98
N ASN A 23 13.23 -7.46 24.85
CA ASN A 23 12.68 -8.82 24.63
C ASN A 23 12.86 -9.38 23.19
N GLU A 24 13.74 -8.81 22.37
CA GLU A 24 14.01 -9.31 21.01
C GLU A 24 14.50 -10.77 21.06
N GLY A 25 13.72 -11.69 20.49
CA GLY A 25 14.04 -13.14 20.43
C GLY A 25 13.52 -14.00 21.60
N LEU A 26 12.83 -13.43 22.59
CA LEU A 26 12.31 -14.16 23.76
C LEU A 26 10.77 -14.17 23.87
N SER A 27 10.08 -13.66 22.85
CA SER A 27 8.62 -13.64 22.77
C SER A 27 8.08 -14.68 21.78
N CYS A 28 6.95 -15.28 22.13
CA CYS A 28 6.22 -16.20 21.27
C CYS A 28 5.47 -15.41 20.19
N PRO A 29 5.66 -15.71 18.89
CA PRO A 29 5.00 -14.98 17.81
C PRO A 29 3.48 -15.22 17.75
N LEU A 30 2.96 -16.27 18.41
CA LEU A 30 1.52 -16.58 18.42
C LEU A 30 0.74 -15.84 19.50
N CYS A 31 1.34 -15.61 20.69
CA CYS A 31 0.68 -14.93 21.79
C CYS A 31 1.30 -13.58 22.15
N LEU A 32 2.41 -13.22 21.49
CA LEU A 32 3.19 -11.99 21.67
C LEU A 32 3.71 -11.75 23.10
N ASN A 33 3.56 -12.74 23.98
CA ASN A 33 4.09 -12.74 25.32
C ASN A 33 5.44 -13.47 25.36
N LEU A 34 6.19 -13.28 26.45
CA LEU A 34 7.36 -14.10 26.75
C LEU A 34 7.03 -15.60 26.65
N PHE A 35 7.96 -16.39 26.12
CA PHE A 35 7.76 -17.82 25.96
C PHE A 35 7.35 -18.49 27.28
N ARG A 36 6.36 -19.37 27.26
CA ARG A 36 6.02 -20.28 28.36
C ARG A 36 6.17 -21.69 27.85
N SER A 37 7.09 -22.46 28.44
CA SER A 37 7.46 -23.79 27.97
C SER A 37 7.70 -23.84 26.46
N PRO A 38 8.77 -23.19 25.96
CA PRO A 38 9.03 -23.07 24.53
C PRO A 38 9.27 -24.44 23.89
N ARG A 39 8.64 -24.67 22.73
CA ARG A 39 8.93 -25.78 21.83
C ARG A 39 9.50 -25.21 20.53
N GLN A 40 10.64 -25.75 20.09
CA GLN A 40 11.28 -25.37 18.84
C GLN A 40 10.90 -26.36 17.73
N LEU A 41 10.53 -25.84 16.56
CA LEU A 41 10.29 -26.63 15.36
C LEU A 41 11.62 -26.88 14.60
N PRO A 42 11.71 -27.88 13.70
CA PRO A 42 12.89 -28.12 12.88
C PRO A 42 13.32 -26.93 12.00
N CYS A 43 12.39 -26.01 11.69
CA CYS A 43 12.66 -24.74 11.03
C CYS A 43 13.21 -23.65 11.97
N MET A 44 13.67 -24.02 13.17
CA MET A 44 14.29 -23.18 14.21
C MET A 44 13.40 -22.12 14.87
N HIS A 45 12.12 -22.03 14.51
CA HIS A 45 11.16 -21.15 15.17
C HIS A 45 10.63 -21.78 16.47
N SER A 46 10.50 -20.96 17.50
CA SER A 46 10.02 -21.36 18.82
C SER A 46 8.64 -20.78 19.11
N PHE A 47 7.82 -21.54 19.84
CA PHE A 47 6.45 -21.18 20.26
C PHE A 47 6.20 -21.67 21.68
N CYS A 48 5.28 -21.05 22.44
CA CYS A 48 4.83 -21.66 23.70
C CYS A 48 4.16 -23.02 23.41
N GLU A 49 4.37 -24.02 24.25
CA GLU A 49 3.78 -25.36 24.08
C GLU A 49 2.26 -25.29 23.88
N ALA A 50 1.56 -24.54 24.73
CA ALA A 50 0.11 -24.36 24.61
C ALA A 50 -0.31 -23.64 23.30
N CYS A 51 0.49 -22.68 22.84
CA CYS A 51 0.23 -21.97 21.58
C CYS A 51 0.43 -22.90 20.37
N LEU A 52 1.48 -23.70 20.40
CA LEU A 52 1.76 -24.67 19.34
C LEU A 52 0.70 -25.78 19.31
N GLN A 53 0.31 -26.33 20.47
CA GLN A 53 -0.77 -27.31 20.58
C GLN A 53 -2.11 -26.76 20.08
N SER A 54 -2.45 -25.53 20.46
CA SER A 54 -3.67 -24.88 19.96
C SER A 54 -3.60 -24.65 18.45
N HIS A 55 -2.43 -24.32 17.91
CA HIS A 55 -2.25 -24.16 16.47
C HIS A 55 -2.42 -25.49 15.75
N ILE A 56 -1.73 -26.56 16.19
CA ILE A 56 -1.86 -27.92 15.64
C ILE A 56 -3.32 -28.41 15.69
N SER A 57 -4.01 -28.20 16.82
CA SER A 57 -5.42 -28.62 16.98
C SER A 57 -6.38 -27.89 16.05
N LYS A 58 -6.03 -26.67 15.60
CA LYS A 58 -6.83 -25.88 14.66
C LYS A 58 -6.51 -26.19 13.20
N THR A 59 -5.26 -26.57 12.90
CA THR A 59 -4.78 -26.75 11.53
C THR A 59 -4.77 -28.20 11.06
N VAL A 60 -4.69 -29.17 11.99
CA VAL A 60 -4.66 -30.60 11.66
C VAL A 60 -5.98 -31.26 12.11
N PRO A 61 -6.80 -31.79 11.19
CA PRO A 61 -8.00 -32.55 11.54
C PRO A 61 -7.66 -33.81 12.37
N GLU A 62 -8.43 -34.10 13.42
CA GLU A 62 -8.27 -35.22 14.37
C GLU A 62 -8.08 -36.64 13.76
N ARG A 63 -8.25 -36.82 12.45
CA ARG A 63 -8.24 -38.13 11.77
C ARG A 63 -7.03 -38.42 10.88
N LEU A 64 -6.01 -37.57 10.86
CA LEU A 64 -4.78 -37.83 10.11
C LEU A 64 -3.59 -37.92 11.07
N LEU A 65 -3.12 -39.14 11.34
CA LEU A 65 -1.84 -39.40 12.03
C LEU A 65 -0.60 -38.88 11.26
N CYS A 66 -0.78 -38.19 10.12
CA CYS A 66 0.28 -37.60 9.29
C CYS A 66 -0.12 -36.23 8.72
N GLY A 67 -0.69 -35.34 9.54
CA GLY A 67 -1.00 -33.97 9.11
C GLY A 67 0.27 -33.14 8.84
N GLU A 68 0.39 -32.55 7.65
CA GLU A 68 1.45 -31.60 7.31
C GLU A 68 1.29 -30.33 8.17
N LEU A 69 2.16 -30.13 9.17
CA LEU A 69 2.19 -28.89 9.94
C LEU A 69 3.00 -27.83 9.17
N HIS A 70 2.43 -26.65 8.96
CA HIS A 70 3.18 -25.50 8.45
C HIS A 70 3.60 -24.58 9.60
N CYS A 71 4.86 -24.14 9.59
CA CYS A 71 5.33 -23.16 10.56
C CYS A 71 4.61 -21.81 10.37
N PRO A 72 4.01 -21.21 11.41
CA PRO A 72 3.33 -19.91 11.32
C PRO A 72 4.22 -18.71 10.90
N VAL A 73 5.55 -18.86 10.96
CA VAL A 73 6.48 -17.74 10.71
C VAL A 73 7.13 -17.82 9.34
N CYS A 74 7.52 -19.02 8.90
CA CYS A 74 8.25 -19.24 7.65
C CYS A 74 7.57 -20.21 6.69
N GLU A 75 6.36 -20.68 7.03
CA GLU A 75 5.51 -21.59 6.25
C GLU A 75 6.14 -22.94 5.88
N SER A 76 7.32 -23.24 6.42
CA SER A 76 8.02 -24.48 6.15
C SER A 76 7.23 -25.68 6.66
N LYS A 77 7.20 -26.75 5.86
CA LYS A 77 6.58 -28.03 6.25
C LYS A 77 7.39 -28.68 7.36
N VAL A 78 6.71 -29.04 8.43
CA VAL A 78 7.26 -29.71 9.60
C VAL A 78 6.58 -31.07 9.75
N SER A 79 7.37 -32.13 9.77
CA SER A 79 6.91 -33.47 10.16
C SER A 79 7.01 -33.57 11.69
N LEU A 80 5.88 -33.76 12.36
CA LEU A 80 5.86 -33.97 13.81
C LEU A 80 6.25 -35.44 14.10
N PRO A 81 7.22 -35.73 14.98
CA PRO A 81 7.46 -37.08 15.47
C PRO A 81 6.21 -37.63 16.17
N ALA A 82 5.97 -38.93 16.04
CA ALA A 82 4.76 -39.64 16.50
C ALA A 82 4.50 -39.59 18.03
N GLU A 83 5.39 -38.98 18.81
CA GLU A 83 5.33 -38.90 20.27
C GLU A 83 5.01 -37.49 20.81
N TYR A 84 4.25 -36.68 20.07
CA TYR A 84 3.51 -35.55 20.67
C TYR A 84 2.29 -36.06 21.49
N SER A 85 2.51 -37.06 22.34
CA SER A 85 1.59 -37.41 23.43
C SER A 85 2.07 -36.66 24.67
N VAL A 86 1.32 -35.64 25.04
CA VAL A 86 1.60 -34.77 26.19
C VAL A 86 1.43 -35.57 27.48
N GLU A 87 2.50 -36.18 27.98
CA GLU A 87 2.54 -36.54 29.40
C GLU A 87 2.61 -35.26 30.22
N LYS A 88 1.57 -35.04 31.04
CA LYS A 88 1.47 -33.93 31.99
C LYS A 88 2.51 -34.11 33.09
N SER A 89 3.72 -33.64 32.85
CA SER A 89 4.70 -33.43 33.92
C SER A 89 4.38 -32.11 34.62
N LYS A 90 3.50 -32.16 35.62
CA LYS A 90 3.45 -31.12 36.66
C LYS A 90 4.80 -31.09 37.35
N VAL A 91 5.58 -30.04 37.13
CA VAL A 91 6.74 -29.75 37.96
C VAL A 91 6.46 -28.42 38.67
N ASP A 92 5.89 -28.51 39.86
CA ASP A 92 5.88 -27.40 40.80
C ASP A 92 7.33 -27.19 41.28
N GLY A 93 7.97 -26.09 40.87
CA GLY A 93 9.38 -25.83 41.15
C GLY A 93 9.67 -24.38 41.53
N GLU A 94 9.57 -24.05 42.81
CA GLU A 94 10.00 -22.76 43.35
C GLU A 94 11.51 -22.49 43.05
N ILE A 95 11.80 -21.48 42.23
CA ILE A 95 13.18 -21.08 41.91
C ILE A 95 13.73 -20.18 43.02
N LYS A 96 14.90 -20.53 43.55
CA LYS A 96 15.56 -19.83 44.65
C LYS A 96 16.74 -19.00 44.12
N CYS A 97 17.02 -17.88 44.79
CA CYS A 97 18.15 -17.01 44.48
C CYS A 97 19.48 -17.74 44.73
N ASP A 98 20.31 -17.86 43.70
CA ASP A 98 21.59 -18.59 43.76
C ASP A 98 22.61 -17.88 44.67
N THR A 99 22.58 -16.54 44.73
CA THR A 99 23.44 -15.75 45.62
C THR A 99 23.03 -15.85 47.09
N CYS A 100 21.72 -15.77 47.38
CA CYS A 100 21.26 -15.94 48.76
C CYS A 100 21.45 -17.37 49.24
N LYS A 101 21.34 -18.35 48.33
CA LYS A 101 21.60 -19.76 48.61
C LYS A 101 23.06 -20.00 49.05
N SER A 102 24.03 -19.28 48.48
CA SER A 102 25.43 -19.38 48.95
C SER A 102 25.64 -18.87 50.38
N GLU A 103 24.71 -18.06 50.90
CA GLU A 103 24.71 -17.56 52.28
C GLU A 103 23.74 -18.34 53.20
N ASN A 104 23.25 -19.51 52.76
CA ASN A 104 22.21 -20.32 53.42
C ASN A 104 20.85 -19.61 53.60
N ILE A 105 20.59 -18.52 52.85
CA ILE A 105 19.33 -17.79 52.87
C ILE A 105 18.48 -18.24 51.68
N VAL A 106 17.29 -18.77 51.95
CA VAL A 106 16.37 -19.24 50.91
C VAL A 106 15.39 -18.12 50.57
N ILE A 107 15.71 -17.33 49.55
CA ILE A 107 14.81 -16.30 48.99
C ILE A 107 14.38 -16.74 47.59
N GLN A 108 13.10 -16.53 47.26
CA GLN A 108 12.59 -16.74 45.92
C GLN A 108 13.29 -15.81 44.91
N ALA A 109 13.69 -16.35 43.77
CA ALA A 109 14.28 -15.56 42.70
C ALA A 109 13.16 -14.88 41.89
N GLU A 110 13.30 -13.57 41.66
CA GLU A 110 12.38 -12.76 40.85
C GLU A 110 12.97 -12.41 39.47
N GLY A 111 14.22 -12.77 39.21
CA GLY A 111 14.82 -12.55 37.90
C GLY A 111 16.05 -13.41 37.64
N TYR A 112 16.32 -13.64 36.36
CA TYR A 112 17.40 -14.46 35.86
C TYR A 112 18.33 -13.63 34.99
N CYS A 113 19.63 -13.68 35.25
CA CYS A 113 20.65 -13.04 34.42
C CYS A 113 21.25 -14.05 33.44
N PHE A 114 21.11 -13.80 32.14
CA PHE A 114 21.66 -14.68 31.10
C PHE A 114 23.19 -14.65 31.04
N ASP A 115 23.80 -13.49 31.23
CA ASP A 115 25.26 -13.34 31.15
C ASP A 115 25.98 -13.92 32.39
N CYS A 116 25.29 -13.98 33.54
CA CYS A 116 25.81 -14.62 34.75
C CYS A 116 25.32 -16.05 34.95
N ASN A 117 24.34 -16.51 34.16
CA ASN A 117 23.71 -17.82 34.30
C ASN A 117 23.21 -18.12 35.74
N GLU A 118 22.60 -17.13 36.38
CA GLU A 118 22.20 -17.19 37.80
C GLU A 118 20.82 -16.56 38.03
N ALA A 119 20.02 -17.20 38.89
CA ALA A 119 18.76 -16.68 39.39
C ALA A 119 19.00 -15.79 40.61
N ARG A 120 18.39 -14.61 40.65
CA ARG A 120 18.61 -13.59 41.68
C ARG A 120 17.25 -13.10 42.24
N CYS A 121 17.17 -12.88 43.55
CA CYS A 121 16.03 -12.19 44.18
C CYS A 121 16.08 -10.68 43.90
N THR A 122 15.03 -9.96 44.25
CA THR A 122 14.88 -8.51 44.02
C THR A 122 16.06 -7.70 44.54
N ASP A 123 16.54 -7.99 45.75
CA ASP A 123 17.66 -7.28 46.36
C ASP A 123 18.99 -7.58 45.63
N CYS A 124 19.20 -8.85 45.26
CA CYS A 124 20.38 -9.25 44.49
C CYS A 124 20.36 -8.69 43.06
N LEU A 125 19.19 -8.58 42.44
CA LEU A 125 19.02 -7.96 41.11
C LEU A 125 19.26 -6.45 41.16
N GLN A 126 18.80 -5.79 42.22
CA GLN A 126 19.01 -4.36 42.39
C GLN A 126 20.50 -4.06 42.54
N SER A 127 21.22 -4.89 43.32
CA SER A 127 22.68 -4.80 43.46
C SER A 127 23.39 -5.12 42.13
N HIS A 128 22.93 -6.16 41.42
CA HIS A 128 23.45 -6.54 40.10
C HIS A 128 23.34 -5.38 39.09
N ARG A 129 22.22 -4.66 39.06
CA ARG A 129 22.01 -3.51 38.15
C ARG A 129 22.71 -2.22 38.59
N LYS A 130 23.13 -2.11 39.85
CA LYS A 130 23.82 -0.92 40.38
C LYS A 130 25.27 -0.85 39.89
N GLU A 131 25.90 -2.00 39.65
CA GLU A 131 27.27 -2.08 39.14
C GLU A 131 27.35 -1.63 37.67
N LYS A 132 28.28 -0.72 37.35
CA LYS A 132 28.41 -0.13 36.00
C LYS A 132 28.62 -1.17 34.90
N ILE A 133 29.32 -2.26 35.22
CA ILE A 133 29.68 -3.32 34.27
C ILE A 133 28.51 -4.28 34.03
N LEU A 134 27.67 -4.50 35.04
CA LEU A 134 26.59 -5.50 35.01
C LEU A 134 25.26 -4.92 34.50
N LYS A 135 25.18 -3.60 34.24
CA LYS A 135 24.00 -2.95 33.64
C LYS A 135 23.68 -3.44 32.23
N VAL A 136 24.69 -3.90 31.49
CA VAL A 136 24.52 -4.41 30.13
C VAL A 136 24.10 -5.88 30.11
N HIS A 137 24.03 -6.53 31.27
CA HIS A 137 23.60 -7.92 31.34
C HIS A 137 22.09 -8.05 31.11
N ASN A 138 21.71 -9.05 30.33
CA ASN A 138 20.35 -9.40 29.98
C ASN A 138 19.69 -10.11 31.18
N VAL A 139 18.84 -9.36 31.88
CA VAL A 139 18.12 -9.82 33.06
C VAL A 139 16.62 -9.87 32.76
N ILE A 140 16.02 -11.05 32.84
CA ILE A 140 14.58 -11.26 32.71
C ILE A 140 13.92 -11.45 34.08
N ARG A 141 12.63 -11.12 34.23
CA ARG A 141 11.88 -11.41 35.46
C ARG A 141 11.35 -12.85 35.43
N ILE A 142 11.46 -13.53 36.57
CA ILE A 142 11.02 -14.92 36.76
C ILE A 142 9.50 -15.00 36.97
N ASP A 143 8.84 -13.88 37.27
CA ASP A 143 7.41 -13.75 37.56
C ASP A 143 6.48 -14.26 36.42
N ALA A 144 7.05 -14.57 35.24
CA ALA A 144 6.37 -15.20 34.10
C ALA A 144 6.57 -16.73 33.99
N PHE A 145 7.35 -17.35 34.88
CA PHE A 145 7.81 -18.74 34.85
C PHE A 145 7.77 -19.38 36.25
N ASN A 146 6.89 -20.36 36.47
CA ASN A 146 6.89 -21.20 37.69
C ASN A 146 7.91 -22.35 37.64
N THR A 147 8.76 -22.38 36.61
CA THR A 147 9.83 -23.37 36.41
C THR A 147 11.08 -22.63 35.96
N LYS A 148 12.29 -23.10 36.36
CA LYS A 148 13.58 -22.57 35.83
C LYS A 148 13.42 -22.40 34.32
N PRO A 149 13.84 -21.26 33.71
CA PRO A 149 13.49 -20.96 32.33
C PRO A 149 13.83 -22.18 31.49
N GLU A 150 12.79 -22.91 31.07
CA GLU A 150 12.94 -24.15 30.32
C GLU A 150 13.74 -23.87 29.04
N PHE A 151 13.74 -22.61 28.58
CA PHE A 151 14.65 -22.05 27.59
C PHE A 151 16.12 -22.48 27.76
N LEU A 152 16.65 -22.59 28.98
CA LEU A 152 18.03 -23.05 29.23
C LEU A 152 18.17 -24.57 29.24
N ASN A 153 17.14 -25.30 29.66
CA ASN A 153 17.15 -26.77 29.59
C ASN A 153 16.92 -27.26 28.16
N THR A 154 16.14 -26.56 27.34
CA THR A 154 15.90 -26.92 25.94
C THR A 154 17.19 -26.89 25.10
N PHE A 155 18.13 -25.99 25.43
CA PHE A 155 19.46 -25.97 24.80
C PHE A 155 20.54 -26.71 25.62
N GLY A 156 20.30 -26.99 26.90
CA GLY A 156 21.29 -27.50 27.86
C GLY A 156 21.18 -28.98 28.22
N SER A 157 20.08 -29.68 27.90
CA SER A 157 19.96 -31.13 28.15
C SER A 157 19.93 -31.90 26.83
N ASP A 158 21.08 -32.52 26.51
CA ASP A 158 21.31 -33.53 25.47
C ASP A 158 20.59 -33.29 24.15
N PHE A 159 21.28 -32.75 23.13
CA PHE A 159 20.77 -32.77 21.76
C PHE A 159 20.37 -34.21 21.37
N ARG A 160 19.09 -34.44 21.10
CA ARG A 160 18.52 -35.76 20.80
C ARG A 160 18.32 -35.92 19.30
N CYS A 161 18.27 -37.15 18.84
CA CYS A 161 18.00 -37.43 17.43
C CYS A 161 16.54 -37.16 17.08
N ASP A 162 16.31 -36.44 15.97
CA ASP A 162 14.96 -36.12 15.46
C ASP A 162 14.12 -37.36 15.13
N VAL A 163 14.79 -38.48 14.80
CA VAL A 163 14.15 -39.78 14.48
C VAL A 163 14.04 -40.67 15.72
N HIS A 164 15.02 -40.58 16.64
CA HIS A 164 15.11 -41.43 17.83
C HIS A 164 15.10 -40.55 19.09
N ALA A 165 13.91 -40.20 19.57
CA ALA A 165 13.69 -39.26 20.67
C ALA A 165 14.41 -39.64 21.99
N ASN A 166 14.76 -40.91 22.19
CA ASN A 166 15.46 -41.37 23.39
C ASN A 166 17.00 -41.41 23.27
N GLU A 167 17.57 -41.15 22.09
CA GLU A 167 19.02 -41.21 21.88
C GLU A 167 19.68 -39.85 21.66
N SER A 168 20.79 -39.61 22.35
CA SER A 168 21.61 -38.41 22.19
C SER A 168 22.46 -38.44 20.91
N LEU A 169 22.67 -37.27 20.31
CA LEU A 169 23.57 -37.08 19.17
C LEU A 169 25.01 -37.31 19.62
N THR A 170 25.63 -38.35 19.08
CA THR A 170 26.96 -38.85 19.50
C THR A 170 27.95 -38.89 18.35
N HIS A 171 27.49 -38.76 17.11
CA HIS A 171 28.30 -38.89 15.91
C HIS A 171 28.00 -37.74 14.93
N LYS A 172 28.98 -37.38 14.09
CA LYS A 172 28.82 -36.42 12.99
C LYS A 172 29.22 -37.10 11.68
N CYS A 173 28.40 -36.96 10.65
CA CYS A 173 28.79 -37.36 9.31
C CYS A 173 29.35 -36.16 8.53
N LYS A 174 30.62 -36.22 8.11
CA LYS A 174 31.22 -35.13 7.33
C LYS A 174 30.64 -35.02 5.91
N ASN A 175 30.17 -36.12 5.32
CA ASN A 175 29.65 -36.14 3.95
C ASN A 175 28.28 -35.46 3.84
N TYR A 176 27.36 -35.80 4.75
CA TYR A 176 25.99 -35.27 4.74
C TYR A 176 25.79 -34.05 5.65
N LYS A 177 26.83 -33.63 6.39
CA LYS A 177 26.82 -32.50 7.34
C LYS A 177 25.73 -32.60 8.42
N VAL A 178 25.29 -33.81 8.77
CA VAL A 178 24.28 -34.08 9.80
C VAL A 178 24.91 -34.64 11.08
N LEU A 179 24.24 -34.40 12.20
CA LEU A 179 24.52 -35.01 13.51
C LEU A 179 23.65 -36.25 13.69
N LEU A 180 24.20 -37.33 14.25
CA LEU A 180 23.59 -38.66 14.30
C LEU A 180 23.67 -39.24 15.72
N CYS A 181 22.65 -40.01 16.12
CA CYS A 181 22.76 -40.91 17.28
C CYS A 181 23.47 -42.23 16.91
N SER A 182 23.70 -43.08 17.91
CA SER A 182 24.23 -44.44 17.76
C SER A 182 23.40 -45.26 16.77
N THR A 183 22.08 -45.21 16.89
CA THR A 183 21.17 -46.01 16.06
C THR A 183 21.13 -45.51 14.61
N CYS A 184 21.16 -44.20 14.36
CA CYS A 184 21.28 -43.66 13.00
C CYS A 184 22.61 -44.02 12.32
N ARG A 185 23.70 -44.17 13.09
CA ARG A 185 24.97 -44.67 12.54
C ARG A 185 24.85 -46.12 12.09
N GLU A 186 24.15 -46.96 12.85
CA GLU A 186 24.04 -48.40 12.59
C GLU A 186 23.02 -48.75 11.50
N ILE A 187 21.95 -47.96 11.36
CA ILE A 187 20.87 -48.19 10.41
C ILE A 187 21.14 -47.47 9.08
N ASP A 188 21.25 -46.14 9.10
CA ASP A 188 21.26 -45.31 7.87
C ASP A 188 22.68 -44.99 7.34
N HIS A 189 23.69 -45.01 8.22
CA HIS A 189 25.07 -44.65 7.87
C HIS A 189 26.09 -45.79 8.09
N LYS A 190 25.65 -47.05 8.07
CA LYS A 190 26.46 -48.24 8.38
C LYS A 190 27.74 -48.37 7.55
N VAL A 191 27.70 -47.92 6.29
CA VAL A 191 28.80 -48.01 5.31
C VAL A 191 29.54 -46.67 5.11
N CYS A 192 29.14 -45.63 5.84
CA CYS A 192 29.75 -44.31 5.71
C CYS A 192 31.04 -44.21 6.52
N ALA A 193 32.19 -44.32 5.82
CA ALA A 193 33.53 -44.16 6.42
C ALA A 193 33.81 -42.75 6.99
N THR A 194 32.93 -41.78 6.75
CA THR A 194 33.10 -40.37 7.17
C THR A 194 32.38 -40.00 8.46
N VAL A 195 31.79 -40.99 9.15
CA VAL A 195 31.14 -40.79 10.46
C VAL A 195 32.19 -40.83 11.56
N THR A 196 32.34 -39.71 12.27
CA THR A 196 33.25 -39.59 13.42
C THR A 196 32.45 -39.41 14.71
N LYS A 197 32.95 -39.91 15.84
CA LYS A 197 32.36 -39.58 17.15
C LYS A 197 32.54 -38.08 17.44
N LEU A 198 31.56 -37.51 18.14
CA LEU A 198 31.68 -36.16 18.69
C LEU A 198 32.58 -36.26 19.92
N ASP A 199 33.88 -36.09 19.73
CA ASP A 199 34.85 -36.12 20.83
C ASP A 199 34.62 -34.89 21.71
N LYS A 200 34.40 -35.12 23.01
CA LYS A 200 34.24 -34.06 24.03
C LYS A 200 35.52 -33.22 24.23
N GLU A 201 36.61 -33.57 23.54
CA GLU A 201 37.96 -33.00 23.65
C GLU A 201 38.34 -32.11 22.45
N THR A 202 37.39 -31.70 21.59
CA THR A 202 37.70 -30.65 20.61
C THR A 202 38.17 -29.39 21.34
N PRO A 203 39.37 -28.86 21.02
CA PRO A 203 39.88 -27.66 21.66
C PRO A 203 38.85 -26.53 21.54
N ILE A 204 38.49 -25.92 22.68
CA ILE A 204 37.49 -24.85 22.77
C ILE A 204 37.78 -23.72 21.76
N SER A 205 39.06 -23.49 21.44
CA SER A 205 39.53 -22.52 20.44
C SER A 205 39.09 -22.83 19.00
N LEU A 206 39.08 -24.10 18.58
CA LEU A 206 38.64 -24.51 17.25
C LEU A 206 37.12 -24.38 17.09
N THR A 207 36.36 -24.70 18.15
CA THR A 207 34.92 -24.46 18.21
C THR A 207 34.58 -22.97 18.19
N TYR A 208 35.34 -22.12 18.90
CA TYR A 208 35.13 -20.67 18.90
C TYR A 208 35.35 -20.05 17.51
N GLN A 209 36.41 -20.47 16.80
CA GLN A 209 36.69 -19.99 15.45
C GLN A 209 35.60 -20.39 14.44
N GLN A 210 35.09 -21.63 14.53
CA GLN A 210 34.00 -22.10 13.68
C GLN A 210 32.69 -21.35 13.96
N LEU A 211 32.37 -21.10 15.24
CA LEU A 211 31.19 -20.33 15.63
C LEU A 211 31.26 -18.88 15.13
N HIS A 212 32.43 -18.25 15.23
CA HIS A 212 32.63 -16.89 14.73
C HIS A 212 32.44 -16.81 13.20
N GLN A 213 32.87 -17.83 12.45
CA GLN A 213 32.64 -17.88 11.01
C GLN A 213 31.15 -18.02 10.67
N ILE A 214 30.41 -18.86 11.39
CA ILE A 214 28.95 -19.00 11.22
C ILE A 214 28.24 -17.69 11.56
N GLN A 215 28.64 -17.00 12.63
CA GLN A 215 28.09 -15.69 12.99
C GLN A 215 28.31 -14.65 11.88
N GLN A 216 29.47 -14.65 11.22
CA GLN A 216 29.71 -13.77 10.08
C GLN A 216 28.83 -14.11 8.87
N GLU A 217 28.59 -15.39 8.59
CA GLU A 217 27.70 -15.82 7.51
C GLU A 217 26.24 -15.42 7.79
N ILE A 218 25.76 -15.59 9.03
CA ILE A 218 24.43 -15.13 9.46
C ILE A 218 24.31 -13.62 9.25
N LYS A 219 25.31 -12.85 9.70
CA LYS A 219 25.30 -11.39 9.55
C LYS A 219 25.27 -10.95 8.08
N LYS A 220 26.05 -11.60 7.22
CA LYS A 220 26.02 -11.31 5.78
C LYS A 220 24.66 -11.57 5.17
N CYS A 221 24.02 -12.69 5.54
CA CYS A 221 22.68 -13.02 5.05
C CYS A 221 21.64 -12.00 5.55
N ASP A 222 21.75 -11.57 6.81
CA ASP A 222 20.89 -10.51 7.39
C ASP A 222 21.07 -9.16 6.67
N ASP A 223 22.31 -8.76 6.39
CA ASP A 223 22.63 -7.57 5.61
C ASP A 223 22.06 -7.66 4.18
N GLU A 224 22.15 -8.81 3.52
CA GLU A 224 21.59 -9.06 2.18
C GLU A 224 20.06 -8.94 2.17
N VAL A 225 19.37 -9.57 3.13
CA VAL A 225 17.91 -9.48 3.27
C VAL A 225 17.48 -8.04 3.54
N THR A 226 18.20 -7.32 4.41
CA THR A 226 17.93 -5.91 4.71
C THR A 226 18.06 -5.03 3.47
N ASN A 227 19.10 -5.26 2.66
CA ASN A 227 19.27 -4.55 1.38
C ASN A 227 18.15 -4.87 0.39
N LEU A 228 17.74 -6.14 0.28
CA LEU A 228 16.61 -6.53 -0.58
C LEU A 228 15.30 -5.85 -0.14
N LEU A 229 15.03 -5.78 1.16
CA LEU A 229 13.87 -5.07 1.69
C LEU A 229 13.90 -3.58 1.33
N ALA A 230 15.06 -2.93 1.43
CA ALA A 230 15.20 -1.52 1.03
C ALA A 230 14.96 -1.30 -0.48
N ILE A 231 15.44 -2.22 -1.33
CA ILE A 231 15.20 -2.18 -2.78
C ILE A 231 13.72 -2.37 -3.08
N ILE A 232 13.07 -3.36 -2.47
CA ILE A 232 11.63 -3.61 -2.64
C ILE A 232 10.81 -2.40 -2.21
N GLN A 233 11.14 -1.79 -1.08
CA GLN A 233 10.46 -0.57 -0.62
C GLN A 233 10.61 0.60 -1.59
N THR A 234 11.80 0.75 -2.18
CA THR A 234 12.07 1.77 -3.21
C THR A 234 11.24 1.52 -4.46
N ASN A 235 11.14 0.25 -4.90
CA ASN A 235 10.31 -0.14 -6.04
C ASN A 235 8.81 0.12 -5.79
N LEU A 236 8.31 -0.18 -4.60
CA LEU A 236 6.92 0.12 -4.20
C LEU A 236 6.64 1.63 -4.27
N ASN A 237 7.54 2.46 -3.75
CA ASN A 237 7.43 3.91 -3.81
C ASN A 237 7.49 4.44 -5.26
N SER A 238 8.35 3.86 -6.08
CA SER A 238 8.45 4.20 -7.51
C SER A 238 7.14 3.86 -8.24
N LEU A 239 6.58 2.67 -8.01
CA LEU A 239 5.32 2.23 -8.62
C LEU A 239 4.16 3.16 -8.25
N LYS A 240 4.06 3.56 -6.98
CA LYS A 240 3.06 4.54 -6.51
C LYS A 240 3.22 5.92 -7.17
N THR A 241 4.44 6.30 -7.52
CA THR A 241 4.73 7.59 -8.18
C THR A 241 4.39 7.51 -9.66
N GLN A 242 4.80 6.45 -10.36
CA GLN A 242 4.44 6.21 -11.76
C GLN A 242 2.91 6.15 -11.96
N ALA A 243 2.18 5.50 -11.06
CA ALA A 243 0.72 5.46 -11.12
C ALA A 243 0.08 6.85 -11.04
N ARG A 244 0.60 7.73 -10.16
CA ARG A 244 0.14 9.12 -10.04
C ARG A 244 0.46 9.93 -11.29
N GLU A 245 1.67 9.80 -11.82
CA GLU A 245 2.09 10.48 -13.05
C GLU A 245 1.21 10.11 -14.24
N ILE A 246 0.85 8.83 -14.40
CA ILE A 246 -0.06 8.38 -15.46
C ILE A 246 -1.44 9.02 -15.30
N ILE A 247 -1.98 9.05 -14.07
CA ILE A 247 -3.28 9.69 -13.79
C ILE A 247 -3.24 11.18 -14.12
N ASP A 248 -2.16 11.88 -13.77
CA ASP A 248 -2.02 13.31 -14.04
C ASP A 248 -1.84 13.59 -15.54
N GLN A 249 -1.09 12.74 -16.26
CA GLN A 249 -1.01 12.81 -17.73
C GLN A 249 -2.38 12.65 -18.40
N ILE A 250 -3.24 11.74 -17.90
CA ILE A 250 -4.61 11.57 -18.40
C ILE A 250 -5.44 12.83 -18.15
N LYS A 251 -5.31 13.45 -16.97
CA LYS A 251 -6.01 14.72 -16.65
C LYS A 251 -5.55 15.85 -17.56
N ASP A 252 -4.24 15.98 -17.79
CA ASP A 252 -3.66 17.00 -18.67
C ASP A 252 -4.09 16.80 -20.12
N PHE A 253 -4.12 15.55 -20.59
CA PHE A 253 -4.61 15.25 -21.93
C PHE A 253 -6.08 15.63 -22.10
N ARG A 254 -6.93 15.29 -21.11
CA ARG A 254 -8.34 15.70 -21.11
C ARG A 254 -8.48 17.23 -21.12
N LYS A 255 -7.69 17.95 -20.32
CA LYS A 255 -7.72 19.41 -20.28
C LYS A 255 -7.40 20.00 -21.66
N ARG A 256 -6.35 19.51 -22.32
CA ARG A 256 -5.98 19.96 -23.66
C ARG A 256 -7.08 19.72 -24.69
N ILE A 257 -7.79 18.59 -24.63
CA ILE A 257 -8.93 18.33 -25.52
C ILE A 257 -10.05 19.35 -25.27
N ASN A 258 -10.39 19.61 -24.00
CA ASN A 258 -11.41 20.59 -23.66
C ASN A 258 -11.03 22.00 -24.13
N ASP A 259 -9.77 22.41 -23.95
CA ASP A 259 -9.28 23.72 -24.40
C ASP A 259 -9.49 23.91 -25.92
N VAL A 260 -9.26 22.86 -26.72
CA VAL A 260 -9.53 22.90 -28.18
C VAL A 260 -11.02 23.02 -28.48
N PHE A 261 -11.87 22.30 -27.75
CA PHE A 261 -13.33 22.41 -27.91
C PHE A 261 -13.84 23.79 -27.54
N ASP A 262 -13.34 24.38 -26.45
CA ASP A 262 -13.71 25.72 -26.00
C ASP A 262 -13.30 26.78 -27.04
N ASP A 263 -12.10 26.66 -27.62
CA ASP A 263 -11.62 27.55 -28.68
C ASP A 263 -12.43 27.41 -29.97
N LEU A 264 -12.81 26.18 -30.34
CA LEU A 264 -13.67 25.93 -31.50
C LEU A 264 -15.07 26.51 -31.30
N GLU A 265 -15.68 26.30 -30.12
CA GLU A 265 -16.98 26.87 -29.76
C GLU A 265 -16.94 28.40 -29.87
N LYS A 266 -15.93 29.03 -29.26
CA LYS A 266 -15.75 30.48 -29.31
C LYS A 266 -15.60 30.99 -30.74
N THR A 267 -14.86 30.27 -31.59
CA THR A 267 -14.68 30.63 -33.00
C THR A 267 -16.01 30.54 -33.77
N LEU A 268 -16.79 29.48 -33.55
CA LEU A 268 -18.10 29.31 -34.19
C LEU A 268 -19.10 30.37 -33.72
N GLN A 269 -19.12 30.72 -32.44
CA GLN A 269 -19.94 31.79 -31.90
C GLN A 269 -19.57 33.15 -32.51
N GLN A 270 -18.28 33.47 -32.62
CA GLN A 270 -17.81 34.68 -33.27
C GLN A 270 -18.20 34.73 -34.75
N HIS A 271 -18.13 33.59 -35.44
CA HIS A 271 -18.56 33.49 -36.83
C HIS A 271 -20.06 33.76 -36.97
N ALA A 272 -20.88 33.16 -36.10
CA ALA A 272 -22.33 33.38 -36.07
C ALA A 272 -22.67 34.85 -35.81
N GLU A 273 -22.03 35.48 -34.82
CA GLU A 273 -22.22 36.91 -34.54
C GLU A 273 -21.84 37.80 -35.71
N ARG A 274 -20.76 37.47 -36.42
CA ARG A 274 -20.30 38.24 -37.58
C ARG A 274 -21.34 38.18 -38.70
N ILE A 275 -21.82 36.98 -39.05
CA ILE A 275 -22.88 36.80 -40.06
C ILE A 275 -24.14 37.57 -39.65
N TYR A 276 -24.53 37.50 -38.37
CA TYR A 276 -25.65 38.28 -37.86
C TYR A 276 -25.47 39.79 -38.00
N LYS A 277 -24.30 40.33 -37.63
CA LYS A 277 -24.01 41.76 -37.76
C LYS A 277 -24.05 42.20 -39.22
N GLU A 278 -23.50 41.41 -40.15
CA GLU A 278 -23.52 41.69 -41.58
C GLU A 278 -24.94 41.72 -42.15
N GLU A 279 -25.76 40.71 -41.86
CA GLU A 279 -27.16 40.66 -42.32
C GLU A 279 -28.02 41.76 -41.67
N LEU A 280 -27.78 42.07 -40.40
CA LEU A 280 -28.45 43.16 -39.71
C LEU A 280 -28.17 44.52 -40.37
N LEU A 281 -26.92 44.77 -40.79
CA LEU A 281 -26.55 46.00 -41.50
C LEU A 281 -27.26 46.11 -42.85
N LYS A 282 -27.26 45.03 -43.65
CA LYS A 282 -27.98 45.00 -44.94
C LYS A 282 -29.48 45.28 -44.76
N MET A 283 -30.10 44.70 -43.73
CA MET A 283 -31.52 44.92 -43.44
C MET A 283 -31.80 46.34 -42.94
N LYS A 284 -30.92 46.93 -42.12
CA LYS A 284 -31.02 48.33 -41.70
C LYS A 284 -30.92 49.29 -42.88
N GLU A 285 -30.05 49.03 -43.84
CA GLU A 285 -29.92 49.84 -45.05
C GLU A 285 -31.20 49.78 -45.90
N LYS A 286 -31.72 48.57 -46.17
CA LYS A 286 -33.00 48.39 -46.88
C LYS A 286 -34.15 49.13 -46.17
N LYS A 287 -34.21 49.06 -44.83
CA LYS A 287 -35.18 49.81 -44.03
C LYS A 287 -35.05 51.33 -44.22
N ARG A 288 -33.82 51.87 -44.20
CA ARG A 288 -33.55 53.30 -44.43
C ARG A 288 -33.99 53.73 -45.83
N ASN A 289 -33.72 52.93 -46.85
CA ASN A 289 -34.14 53.21 -48.22
C ASN A 289 -35.67 53.25 -48.35
N CYS A 290 -36.38 52.31 -47.73
CA CYS A 290 -37.85 52.32 -47.67
C CYS A 290 -38.40 53.55 -46.93
N GLN A 291 -37.74 53.98 -45.84
CA GLN A 291 -38.13 55.19 -45.12
C GLN A 291 -37.98 56.44 -46.00
N SER A 292 -36.86 56.56 -46.72
CA SER A 292 -36.64 57.66 -47.66
C SER A 292 -37.69 57.69 -48.79
N LEU A 293 -38.04 56.53 -49.36
CA LEU A 293 -39.12 56.41 -50.35
C LEU A 293 -40.48 56.83 -49.76
N LYS A 294 -40.77 56.44 -48.52
CA LYS A 294 -42.00 56.85 -47.81
C LYS A 294 -42.06 58.36 -47.60
N VAL A 295 -40.95 59.01 -47.25
CA VAL A 295 -40.87 60.47 -47.12
C VAL A 295 -41.06 61.16 -48.48
N ALA A 296 -40.40 60.68 -49.53
CA ALA A 296 -40.58 61.21 -50.88
C ALA A 296 -42.06 61.15 -51.31
N MET A 297 -42.72 60.00 -51.11
CA MET A 297 -44.14 59.83 -51.42
C MET A 297 -45.04 60.78 -50.62
N LYS A 298 -44.74 60.99 -49.32
CA LYS A 298 -45.46 61.98 -48.49
C LYS A 298 -45.30 63.40 -49.04
N ASN A 299 -44.10 63.79 -49.43
CA ASN A 299 -43.82 65.11 -49.99
C ASN A 299 -44.55 65.32 -51.32
N THR A 300 -44.53 64.32 -52.21
CA THR A 300 -45.30 64.34 -53.47
C THR A 300 -46.80 64.52 -53.21
N ASN A 301 -47.36 63.78 -52.25
CA ASN A 301 -48.76 63.89 -51.88
C ASN A 301 -49.10 65.26 -51.26
N LEU A 302 -48.21 65.83 -50.45
CA LEU A 302 -48.40 67.16 -49.87
C LEU A 302 -48.43 68.24 -50.95
N LEU A 303 -47.46 68.22 -51.88
CA LEU A 303 -47.42 69.14 -53.02
C LEU A 303 -48.68 69.01 -53.89
N TYR A 304 -49.12 67.78 -54.15
CA TYR A 304 -50.39 67.50 -54.84
C TYR A 304 -51.58 68.15 -54.12
N LYS A 305 -51.74 67.92 -52.82
CA LYS A 305 -52.84 68.48 -52.02
C LYS A 305 -52.85 70.01 -52.01
N PHE A 306 -51.68 70.64 -51.88
CA PHE A 306 -51.56 72.10 -51.83
C PHE A 306 -51.99 72.75 -53.15
N LEU A 307 -51.39 72.32 -54.27
CA LEU A 307 -51.68 72.89 -55.58
C LEU A 307 -53.07 72.50 -56.11
N ASN A 308 -53.62 71.35 -55.72
CA ASN A 308 -54.99 71.00 -56.07
C ASN A 308 -56.01 71.95 -55.42
N ARG A 309 -55.74 72.47 -54.22
CA ARG A 309 -56.62 73.41 -53.50
C ARG A 309 -56.44 74.86 -53.94
N HIS A 310 -55.21 75.29 -54.18
CA HIS A 310 -54.88 76.72 -54.36
C HIS A 310 -54.34 77.10 -55.74
N GLY A 311 -54.03 76.12 -56.61
CA GLY A 311 -53.44 76.37 -57.92
C GLY A 311 -54.45 76.75 -59.00
N THR A 312 -53.97 77.40 -60.06
CA THR A 312 -54.74 77.64 -61.29
C THR A 312 -54.89 76.35 -62.10
N ASP A 313 -55.83 76.29 -63.05
CA ASP A 313 -56.09 75.05 -63.82
C ASP A 313 -54.87 74.61 -64.66
N VAL A 314 -54.08 75.56 -65.18
CA VAL A 314 -52.81 75.27 -65.86
C VAL A 314 -51.79 74.66 -64.89
N GLN A 315 -51.67 75.20 -63.66
CA GLN A 315 -50.76 74.66 -62.64
C GLN A 315 -51.17 73.26 -62.18
N LYS A 316 -52.48 73.01 -62.03
CA LYS A 316 -53.03 71.68 -61.70
C LYS A 316 -52.71 70.66 -62.79
N HIS A 317 -52.88 71.03 -64.07
CA HIS A 317 -52.58 70.15 -65.19
C HIS A 317 -51.08 69.80 -65.26
N ILE A 318 -50.19 70.80 -65.15
CA ILE A 318 -48.72 70.57 -65.13
C ILE A 318 -48.32 69.68 -63.94
N LEU A 319 -48.93 69.91 -62.77
CA LEU A 319 -48.66 69.10 -61.59
C LEU A 319 -49.13 67.66 -61.78
N ALA A 320 -50.30 67.43 -62.37
CA ALA A 320 -50.83 66.08 -62.59
C ALA A 320 -49.85 65.23 -63.41
N GLU A 321 -49.30 65.78 -64.50
CA GLU A 321 -48.29 65.09 -65.31
C GLU A 321 -46.98 64.85 -64.55
N LYS A 322 -46.48 65.86 -63.81
CA LYS A 322 -45.26 65.70 -62.99
C LYS A 322 -45.42 64.67 -61.87
N VAL A 323 -46.56 64.70 -61.17
CA VAL A 323 -46.87 63.74 -60.09
C VAL A 323 -46.99 62.35 -60.66
N LYS A 324 -47.72 62.15 -61.77
CA LYS A 324 -47.88 60.85 -62.45
C LYS A 324 -46.55 60.26 -62.88
N HIS A 325 -45.66 61.08 -63.45
CA HIS A 325 -44.30 60.64 -63.78
C HIS A 325 -43.50 60.27 -62.52
N HIS A 326 -43.56 61.10 -61.47
CA HIS A 326 -42.82 60.85 -60.24
C HIS A 326 -43.32 59.61 -59.47
N THR A 327 -44.63 59.38 -59.37
CA THR A 327 -45.17 58.15 -58.77
C THR A 327 -44.79 56.92 -59.58
N CYS A 328 -44.74 57.00 -60.92
CA CYS A 328 -44.22 55.92 -61.74
C CYS A 328 -42.75 55.59 -61.42
N LEU A 329 -41.89 56.61 -61.27
CA LEU A 329 -40.48 56.42 -60.89
C LEU A 329 -40.32 55.83 -59.48
N LEU A 330 -41.09 56.32 -58.50
CA LEU A 330 -41.08 55.78 -57.15
C LEU A 330 -41.58 54.34 -57.11
N GLN A 331 -42.61 54.01 -57.90
CA GLN A 331 -43.16 52.66 -58.00
C GLN A 331 -42.09 51.68 -58.52
N LYS A 332 -41.35 52.04 -59.58
CA LYS A 332 -40.23 51.22 -60.06
C LYS A 332 -39.17 50.96 -58.99
N LYS A 333 -38.85 51.96 -58.15
CA LYS A 333 -37.91 51.81 -57.03
C LYS A 333 -38.46 50.91 -55.92
N ILE A 334 -39.76 51.01 -55.63
CA ILE A 334 -40.44 50.14 -54.66
C ILE A 334 -40.41 48.69 -55.13
N ASP A 335 -40.74 48.44 -56.40
CA ASP A 335 -40.77 47.08 -56.95
C ASP A 335 -39.37 46.46 -57.00
N SER A 336 -38.35 47.24 -57.37
CA SER A 336 -36.94 46.80 -57.29
C SER A 336 -36.51 46.46 -55.85
N THR A 337 -36.83 47.34 -54.89
CA THR A 337 -36.52 47.09 -53.47
C THR A 337 -37.26 45.85 -52.94
N ARG A 338 -38.52 45.65 -53.35
CA ARG A 338 -39.34 44.48 -53.00
C ARG A 338 -38.69 43.19 -53.54
N ALA A 339 -38.23 43.18 -54.78
CA ALA A 339 -37.56 42.02 -55.38
C ALA A 339 -36.25 41.66 -54.67
N GLN A 340 -35.51 42.66 -54.20
CA GLN A 340 -34.24 42.48 -53.46
C GLN A 340 -34.43 42.18 -51.97
N ASN A 341 -35.62 42.38 -51.41
CA ASN A 341 -35.92 42.16 -50.00
C ASN A 341 -36.35 40.71 -49.73
N LYS A 342 -35.38 39.79 -49.81
CA LYS A 342 -35.55 38.40 -49.36
C LYS A 342 -35.35 38.29 -47.84
N ALA A 343 -36.02 37.33 -47.21
CA ALA A 343 -35.77 37.01 -45.82
C ALA A 343 -34.30 36.58 -45.65
N PRO A 344 -33.58 37.08 -44.63
CA PRO A 344 -32.21 36.65 -44.37
C PRO A 344 -32.22 35.16 -43.99
N THR A 345 -31.38 34.37 -44.65
CA THR A 345 -31.16 32.95 -44.32
C THR A 345 -29.94 32.83 -43.43
N PHE A 346 -30.15 32.28 -42.23
CA PHE A 346 -29.10 32.07 -41.23
C PHE A 346 -28.63 30.61 -41.30
N HIS A 347 -27.64 30.33 -42.13
CA HIS A 347 -27.02 29.00 -42.19
C HIS A 347 -25.57 29.11 -41.76
N LEU A 348 -25.23 28.42 -40.67
CA LEU A 348 -23.86 28.17 -40.26
C LEU A 348 -23.50 26.77 -40.74
N GLU A 349 -22.65 26.66 -41.76
CA GLU A 349 -22.07 25.37 -42.13
C GLU A 349 -20.95 25.07 -41.14
N ILE A 350 -21.21 24.12 -40.22
CA ILE A 350 -20.19 23.54 -39.36
C ILE A 350 -19.56 22.42 -40.16
N ASN A 351 -18.47 22.70 -40.87
CA ASN A 351 -17.65 21.64 -41.43
C ASN A 351 -16.82 21.02 -40.30
N PRO A 352 -16.97 19.70 -40.05
CA PRO A 352 -16.29 19.01 -38.96
C PRO A 352 -14.77 18.93 -39.15
#